data_AF-Q8NL10-F1
#
_entry.id   AF-Q8NL10-F1
#
_cell.length_a   1.000
_cell.length_b   1.000
_cell.length_c   1.000
_cell.angle_alpha   90.00
_cell.angle_beta   90.00
_cell.angle_gamma   90.00
#
_symmetry.space_group_name_H-M   'P 1'
#
loop_
_entity.id
_entity.type
_entity.pdbx_description
1 polymer ?
#
loop_
_entity_poly.entity_id
_entity_poly.type
_entity_poly.pdbx_seq_one_letter_code
_entity_poly.pdbx_strand_id
1 'polypeptide(L)'
;MEAEAPVEDLSAFIEQEKASFPITWMCRKLGVSRASYYRWAKPAGLTPTAIRHLELRAEVAQEFEKSNQMAGRDQLTTLLNQRGVKVSTGTVGSIMNE
;
A
#
# COMPACT_ATOMS: atom_id res chain seq x y z
N MET A 1 12.60 -33.40 -7.32
CA MET A 1 12.32 -32.08 -7.93
C MET A 1 11.50 -31.32 -6.92
N GLU A 2 11.98 -30.14 -6.56
CA GLU A 2 11.85 -29.50 -5.26
C GLU A 2 10.41 -29.13 -4.88
N ALA A 3 10.09 -29.30 -3.60
CA ALA A 3 8.80 -28.98 -3.01
C ALA A 3 8.58 -27.46 -3.04
N GLU A 4 7.74 -27.00 -3.98
CA GLU A 4 7.09 -25.69 -3.90
C GLU A 4 6.13 -25.71 -2.71
N ALA A 5 6.62 -25.32 -1.53
CA ALA A 5 5.74 -24.83 -0.49
C ALA A 5 4.95 -23.63 -1.08
N PRO A 6 3.63 -23.56 -0.92
CA PRO A 6 2.81 -22.57 -1.59
C PRO A 6 3.31 -21.17 -1.21
N VAL A 7 3.78 -20.43 -2.22
CA VAL A 7 4.36 -19.09 -2.13
C VAL A 7 3.51 -18.07 -1.36
N GLU A 8 2.21 -18.33 -1.25
CA GLU A 8 1.25 -17.56 -0.46
C GLU A 8 1.58 -17.58 1.04
N ASP A 9 1.97 -18.74 1.58
CA ASP A 9 2.21 -18.95 3.02
C ASP A 9 3.45 -18.20 3.50
N LEU A 10 4.50 -18.15 2.66
CA LEU A 10 5.73 -17.41 2.93
C LEU A 10 5.52 -15.89 2.87
N SER A 11 4.68 -15.41 1.95
CA SER A 11 4.39 -13.98 1.84
C SER A 11 3.55 -13.47 3.02
N ALA A 12 2.56 -14.25 3.44
CA ALA A 12 1.73 -13.95 4.61
C ALA A 12 2.57 -13.96 5.90
N PHE A 13 3.46 -14.94 6.06
CA PHE A 13 4.37 -15.00 7.20
C PHE A 13 5.30 -13.78 7.28
N ILE A 14 5.92 -13.39 6.15
CA ILE A 14 6.76 -12.19 6.11
C ILE A 14 5.94 -10.94 6.41
N GLU A 15 4.70 -10.85 5.91
CA GLU A 15 3.82 -9.69 6.13
C GLU A 15 3.37 -9.54 7.59
N GLN A 16 3.15 -10.66 8.29
CA GLN A 16 2.85 -10.68 9.72
C GLN A 16 4.06 -10.29 10.57
N GLU A 17 5.25 -10.80 10.20
CA GLU A 17 6.48 -10.64 11.00
C GLU A 17 7.33 -9.42 10.62
N LYS A 18 7.00 -8.68 9.54
CA LYS A 18 7.78 -7.50 9.10
C LYS A 18 7.85 -6.38 10.13
N ALA A 19 6.92 -6.33 11.07
CA ALA A 19 6.92 -5.37 12.17
C ALA A 19 7.98 -5.70 13.23
N SER A 20 8.33 -6.98 13.35
CA SER A 20 9.26 -7.51 14.36
C SER A 20 10.65 -7.77 13.78
N PHE A 21 10.75 -8.13 12.50
CA PHE A 21 12.00 -8.55 11.87
C PHE A 21 12.27 -7.83 10.54
N PRO A 22 13.55 -7.56 10.20
CA PRO A 22 13.91 -7.05 8.88
C PRO A 22 13.57 -8.05 7.77
N ILE A 23 12.85 -7.60 6.74
CA ILE A 23 12.47 -8.40 5.56
C ILE A 23 13.70 -9.05 4.89
N THR A 24 14.84 -8.35 4.87
CA THR A 24 16.11 -8.87 4.34
C THR A 24 16.59 -10.12 5.08
N TRP A 25 16.39 -10.19 6.39
CA TRP A 25 16.76 -11.32 7.22
C TRP A 25 15.80 -12.50 7.01
N MET A 26 14.50 -12.23 6.97
CA MET A 26 13.47 -13.26 6.73
C MET A 26 13.58 -13.88 5.33
N CYS A 27 13.76 -13.06 4.28
CA CYS A 27 13.98 -13.55 2.92
C CYS A 27 15.20 -14.50 2.85
N ARG A 28 16.30 -14.16 3.55
CA ARG A 28 17.49 -15.03 3.62
C ARG A 28 17.22 -16.34 4.37
N LYS A 29 16.44 -16.30 5.44
CA LYS A 29 16.11 -17.49 6.25
C LYS A 29 15.12 -18.43 5.57
N LEU A 30 14.18 -17.87 4.81
CA LEU A 30 13.15 -18.62 4.09
C LEU A 30 13.60 -19.06 2.68
N GLY A 31 14.82 -18.71 2.26
CA GLY A 31 15.34 -19.05 0.92
C GLY A 31 14.66 -18.29 -0.22
N VAL A 32 13.94 -17.20 0.08
CA VAL A 32 13.17 -16.40 -0.89
C VAL A 32 13.99 -15.19 -1.34
N SER A 33 14.00 -14.90 -2.64
CA SER A 33 14.62 -13.67 -3.13
C SER A 33 13.76 -12.46 -2.74
N ARG A 34 14.39 -11.34 -2.36
CA ARG A 34 13.66 -10.08 -2.08
C ARG A 34 12.78 -9.65 -3.25
N ALA A 35 13.25 -9.88 -4.48
CA ALA A 35 12.50 -9.57 -5.69
C ALA A 35 11.23 -10.44 -5.82
N SER A 36 11.31 -11.72 -5.47
CA SER A 36 10.16 -12.64 -5.43
C SER A 36 9.17 -12.21 -4.36
N TYR A 37 9.64 -11.90 -3.14
CA TYR A 37 8.79 -11.38 -2.07
C TYR A 37 8.04 -10.11 -2.51
N TYR A 38 8.73 -9.09 -3.02
CA TYR A 38 8.06 -7.87 -3.48
C TYR A 38 7.18 -8.07 -4.72
N ARG A 39 7.41 -9.13 -5.52
CA ARG A 39 6.54 -9.49 -6.64
C ARG A 39 5.22 -10.09 -6.14
N TRP A 40 5.25 -10.86 -5.05
CA TRP A 40 4.06 -11.48 -4.45
C TRP A 40 3.33 -10.55 -3.47
N ALA A 41 4.08 -9.76 -2.69
CA ALA A 41 3.54 -8.80 -1.74
C ALA A 41 2.88 -7.59 -2.44
N LYS A 42 3.26 -7.31 -3.69
CA LYS A 42 2.47 -6.42 -4.53
C LYS A 42 1.28 -7.21 -5.05
N PRO A 43 0.04 -6.69 -4.95
CA PRO A 43 -1.10 -7.39 -5.53
C PRO A 43 -0.81 -7.54 -7.04
N ALA A 44 -0.82 -8.79 -7.50
CA ALA A 44 -0.32 -9.16 -8.82
C ALA A 44 -0.96 -8.29 -9.91
N GLY A 45 -0.13 -7.55 -10.67
CA GLY A 45 -0.57 -6.74 -11.81
C GLY A 45 -0.75 -5.24 -11.56
N LEU A 46 -0.61 -4.74 -10.34
CA LEU A 46 -0.67 -3.29 -10.10
C LEU A 46 0.65 -2.63 -10.46
N THR A 47 0.59 -1.72 -11.44
CA THR A 47 1.71 -0.83 -11.77
C THR A 47 2.07 0.05 -10.57
N PRO A 48 3.30 0.60 -10.49
CA PRO A 48 3.66 1.55 -9.44
C PRO A 48 2.64 2.70 -9.29
N THR A 49 2.03 3.12 -10.40
CA THR A 49 0.95 4.11 -10.43
C THR A 49 -0.31 3.63 -9.71
N ALA A 50 -0.70 2.37 -9.88
CA ALA A 50 -1.90 1.82 -9.26
C ALA A 50 -1.70 1.57 -7.75
N ILE A 51 -0.48 1.21 -7.33
CA ILE A 51 -0.11 1.18 -5.90
C ILE A 51 -0.21 2.59 -5.32
N ARG A 52 0.39 3.58 -5.98
CA ARG A 52 0.31 4.99 -5.58
C ARG A 52 -1.14 5.46 -5.48
N HIS A 53 -2.00 5.03 -6.40
CA HIS A 53 -3.43 5.34 -6.38
C HIS A 53 -4.15 4.72 -5.18
N LEU A 54 -3.85 3.46 -4.86
CA LEU A 54 -4.41 2.77 -3.69
C LEU A 54 -3.98 3.43 -2.38
N GLU A 55 -2.70 3.78 -2.26
CA GLU A 55 -2.17 4.55 -1.13
C GLU A 55 -2.89 5.90 -0.99
N LEU A 56 -3.04 6.62 -2.10
CA LEU A 56 -3.76 7.89 -2.15
C LEU A 56 -5.22 7.75 -1.72
N ARG A 57 -5.90 6.69 -2.18
CA ARG A 57 -7.27 6.38 -1.77
C ARG A 57 -7.36 6.13 -0.26
N ALA A 58 -6.42 5.39 0.31
CA ALA A 58 -6.38 5.14 1.75
C ALA A 58 -6.15 6.43 2.56
N GLU A 59 -5.26 7.31 2.10
CA GLU A 59 -5.01 8.61 2.75
C GLU A 59 -6.23 9.54 2.65
N VAL A 60 -6.88 9.63 1.48
CA VAL A 60 -8.12 10.40 1.29
C VAL A 60 -9.23 9.89 2.22
N ALA A 61 -9.41 8.57 2.30
CA ALA A 61 -10.42 7.96 3.16
C ALA A 61 -10.16 8.25 4.65
N GLN A 62 -8.91 8.14 5.10
CA GLN A 62 -8.53 8.48 6.48
C GLN A 62 -8.81 9.95 6.82
N GLU A 63 -8.45 10.88 5.95
CA GLU A 63 -8.70 12.31 6.20
C GLU A 63 -10.18 12.66 6.13
N PHE A 64 -10.94 11.97 5.28
CA PHE A 64 -12.39 12.11 5.22
C PHE A 64 -13.06 11.63 6.50
N GLU A 65 -12.64 10.48 7.03
CA GLU A 65 -13.13 9.94 8.30
C GLU A 65 -12.77 10.84 9.49
N LYS A 66 -11.52 11.32 9.56
CA LYS A 66 -11.09 12.30 10.59
C LYS A 66 -11.87 13.60 10.55
N SER A 67 -12.30 14.01 9.37
CA SER A 67 -13.09 15.23 9.17
C SER A 67 -14.60 15.00 9.37
N ASN A 68 -15.00 13.89 10.01
CA ASN A 68 -16.40 13.49 10.20
C ASN A 68 -17.20 13.47 8.89
N GLN A 69 -16.55 13.11 7.77
CA GLN A 69 -17.16 13.05 6.45
C GLN A 69 -17.71 14.41 5.95
N MET A 70 -17.32 15.53 6.57
CA MET A 70 -17.74 16.88 6.19
C MET A 70 -16.73 17.56 5.24
N ALA A 71 -15.52 17.04 5.15
CA ALA A 71 -14.49 17.62 4.29
C ALA A 71 -14.80 17.37 2.82
N GLY A 72 -15.04 18.45 2.07
CA GLY A 72 -15.16 18.41 0.62
C GLY A 72 -13.80 18.20 -0.06
N ARG A 73 -13.84 17.96 -1.38
CA ARG A 73 -12.67 17.76 -2.26
C ARG A 73 -11.51 18.72 -2.00
N ASP A 74 -11.80 20.03 -1.93
CA ASP A 74 -10.78 21.06 -1.81
C ASP A 74 -10.16 21.09 -0.40
N GLN A 75 -10.95 20.77 0.62
CA GLN A 75 -10.47 20.63 2.00
C GLN A 75 -9.56 19.40 2.15
N LEU A 76 -9.99 18.25 1.63
CA LEU A 76 -9.17 17.03 1.62
C LEU A 76 -7.85 17.23 0.88
N THR A 77 -7.88 17.91 -0.27
CA THR A 77 -6.67 18.24 -1.03
C THR A 77 -5.72 19.10 -0.19
N THR A 78 -6.25 20.09 0.53
CA THR A 78 -5.44 20.96 1.39
C THR A 78 -4.83 20.18 2.56
N LEU A 79 -5.62 19.35 3.23
CA LEU A 79 -5.18 18.52 4.35
C LEU A 79 -4.09 17.52 3.93
N LEU A 80 -4.27 16.85 2.80
CA LEU A 80 -3.29 15.91 2.25
C LEU A 80 -1.97 16.61 1.89
N ASN A 81 -2.04 17.78 1.25
CA ASN A 81 -0.85 18.57 0.94
C ASN A 81 -0.14 19.07 2.21
N GLN A 82 -0.88 19.46 3.25
CA GLN A 82 -0.31 19.83 4.56
C GLN A 82 0.38 18.66 5.26
N ARG A 83 -0.13 17.43 5.09
CA ARG A 83 0.52 16.19 5.52
C ARG A 83 1.74 15.79 4.68
N GLY A 84 2.05 16.52 3.62
CA GLY A 84 3.17 16.24 2.71
C GLY A 84 2.81 15.31 1.55
N VAL A 85 1.54 14.91 1.40
CA VAL A 85 1.06 14.12 0.27
C VAL A 85 0.69 15.07 -0.86
N LYS A 86 1.60 15.24 -1.83
CA LYS A 86 1.35 16.10 -3.00
C LYS A 86 0.26 15.51 -3.89
N VAL A 87 -0.93 16.13 -3.87
CA VAL A 87 -2.11 15.69 -4.61
C VAL A 87 -2.84 16.86 -5.24
N SER A 88 -3.42 16.64 -6.42
CA SER A 88 -4.27 17.62 -7.08
C SER A 88 -5.74 17.45 -6.68
N THR A 89 -6.51 18.53 -6.73
CA THR A 89 -7.97 18.49 -6.50
C THR A 89 -8.69 17.55 -7.45
N GLY A 90 -8.24 17.48 -8.72
CA GLY A 90 -8.79 16.57 -9.71
C GLY A 90 -8.57 15.09 -9.35
N THR A 91 -7.38 14.74 -8.85
CA THR A 91 -7.09 13.37 -8.38
C THR A 91 -7.94 12.99 -7.18
N VAL A 92 -8.07 13.89 -6.19
CA VAL A 92 -8.93 13.66 -5.03
C VAL A 92 -10.39 13.51 -5.46
N GLY A 93 -10.86 14.35 -6.39
CA GLY A 93 -12.21 14.26 -6.93
C GLY A 93 -12.48 12.93 -7.65
N SER A 94 -11.52 12.43 -8.43
CA SER A 94 -11.63 11.12 -9.07
C SER A 94 -11.73 9.99 -8.03
N ILE A 95 -10.93 10.05 -6.97
CA ILE A 95 -10.93 9.06 -5.89
C ILE A 95 -12.24 9.10 -5.09
N MET A 96 -12.80 10.29 -4.84
CA MET A 96 -14.09 10.45 -4.14
C MET A 96 -15.30 10.01 -4.98
N ASN A 97 -15.16 9.97 -6.31
CA ASN A 97 -16.22 9.64 -7.25
C ASN A 97 -16.09 8.22 -7.82
N GLU A 98 -15.13 7.43 -7.32
CA GLU A 98 -15.03 5.97 -7.50
C GLU A 98 -15.89 5.21 -6.50
#